data_AF-A0A7S0DBA1-F1
#
_entry.id   AF-A0A7S0DBA1-F1
#
_cell.length_a   1.000
_cell.length_b   1.000
_cell.length_c   1.000
_cell.angle_alpha   90.00
_cell.angle_beta   90.00
_cell.angle_gamma   90.00
#
_symmetry.space_group_name_H-M   'P 1'
#
loop_
_entity.id
_entity.type
_entity.pdbx_description
1 polymer ?
#
loop_
_entity_poly.entity_id
_entity_poly.type
_entity_poly.pdbx_seq_one_letter_code
_entity_poly.pdbx_strand_id
1 'polypeptide(L)'
;AGNATQSSLIEISENLRQLAISKRFARMQSAKDAEHIGVLLADPALSLTHPEVVGVLETLKRKKVRHHIFSTSKVNPNMLGNFLSVEAWVVFACPEITIKIVTSTQFDKAMITPYELKVAMGECSWSG
;
A
#
# COMPACT_ATOMS: atom_id res chain seq x y z
N ALA A 1 41.61 -8.81 10.35
CA ALA A 1 40.72 -7.64 10.48
C ALA A 1 39.54 -7.62 9.49
N GLY A 2 39.52 -8.40 8.40
CA GLY A 2 38.45 -8.36 7.38
C GLY A 2 37.10 -9.02 7.75
N ASN A 3 37.09 -10.02 8.64
CA ASN A 3 35.86 -10.80 8.92
C ASN A 3 34.86 -10.07 9.84
N ALA A 4 35.34 -9.22 10.75
CA ALA A 4 34.47 -8.48 11.66
C ALA A 4 33.62 -7.44 10.92
N THR A 5 34.21 -6.71 9.97
CA THR A 5 33.54 -5.69 9.17
C THR A 5 32.51 -6.29 8.22
N GLN A 6 32.78 -7.45 7.62
CA GLN A 6 31.78 -8.14 6.78
C GLN A 6 30.60 -8.67 7.59
N SER A 7 30.83 -9.22 8.79
CA SER A 7 29.76 -9.72 9.65
C SER A 7 28.81 -8.60 10.08
N SER A 8 29.34 -7.43 10.44
CA SER A 8 28.51 -6.27 10.81
C SER A 8 27.70 -5.68 9.66
N LEU A 9 28.23 -5.69 8.43
CA LEU A 9 27.48 -5.22 7.26
C LEU A 9 26.29 -6.13 6.92
N ILE A 10 26.47 -7.45 7.06
CA ILE A 10 25.39 -8.42 6.88
C ILE A 10 24.30 -8.18 7.93
N GLU A 11 24.68 -8.03 9.19
CA GLU A 11 23.74 -7.74 10.29
C GLU A 11 22.96 -6.43 10.08
N ILE A 12 23.63 -5.36 9.65
CA ILE A 12 22.97 -4.09 9.30
C ILE A 12 21.96 -4.29 8.17
N SER A 13 22.34 -5.01 7.11
CA SER A 13 21.45 -5.24 5.96
C SER A 13 20.21 -6.06 6.34
N GLU A 14 20.38 -7.07 7.20
CA GLU A 14 19.26 -7.87 7.72
C GLU A 14 18.35 -7.01 8.61
N ASN A 15 18.91 -6.20 9.50
CA ASN A 15 18.12 -5.29 10.34
C ASN A 15 17.32 -4.29 9.50
N LEU A 16 17.89 -3.75 8.42
CA LEU A 16 17.18 -2.87 7.49
C LEU A 16 16.05 -3.60 6.77
N ARG A 17 16.27 -4.85 6.35
CA ARG A 17 15.26 -5.70 5.73
C ARG A 17 14.09 -5.94 6.71
N GLN A 18 14.38 -6.35 7.93
CA GLN A 18 13.36 -6.60 8.96
C GLN A 18 12.57 -5.33 9.30
N LEU A 19 13.23 -4.18 9.35
CA LEU A 19 12.58 -2.89 9.55
C LEU A 19 11.63 -2.54 8.39
N ALA A 20 12.04 -2.78 7.14
CA ALA A 20 11.21 -2.52 5.96
C ALA A 20 9.96 -3.40 5.95
N ILE A 21 10.13 -4.69 6.24
CA ILE A 21 9.05 -5.68 6.40
C ILE A 21 8.08 -5.25 7.50
N SER A 22 8.59 -4.87 8.68
CA SER A 22 7.76 -4.40 9.81
C SER A 22 6.96 -3.14 9.48
N LYS A 23 7.57 -2.17 8.79
CA LYS A 23 6.88 -0.94 8.33
C LYS A 23 5.75 -1.26 7.35
N ARG A 24 5.95 -2.23 6.46
CA ARG A 24 4.93 -2.69 5.52
C ARG A 24 3.77 -3.35 6.22
N PHE A 25 4.06 -4.21 7.18
CA PHE A 25 3.05 -4.85 8.01
C PHE A 25 2.20 -3.84 8.78
N ALA A 26 2.83 -2.83 9.38
CA ALA A 26 2.11 -1.77 10.09
C ALA A 26 1.12 -1.00 9.19
N ARG A 27 1.48 -0.79 7.91
CA ARG A 27 0.58 -0.16 6.92
C ARG A 27 -0.59 -1.05 6.56
N MET A 28 -0.37 -2.36 6.39
CA MET A 28 -1.46 -3.32 6.20
C MET A 28 -2.41 -3.36 7.39
N GLN A 29 -1.88 -3.33 8.61
CA GLN A 29 -2.68 -3.27 9.82
C GLN A 29 -3.52 -1.98 9.89
N SER A 30 -2.92 -0.83 9.54
CA SER A 30 -3.64 0.45 9.45
C SER A 30 -4.79 0.39 8.44
N ALA A 31 -4.60 -0.29 7.29
CA ALA A 31 -5.64 -0.46 6.29
C ALA A 31 -6.73 -1.46 6.71
N LYS A 32 -6.40 -2.45 7.54
CA LYS A 32 -7.37 -3.39 8.12
C LYS A 32 -8.33 -2.69 9.09
N ASP A 33 -7.81 -1.74 9.86
CA ASP A 33 -8.58 -1.01 10.86
C ASP A 33 -9.29 0.24 10.29
N ALA A 34 -9.05 0.57 9.01
CA ALA A 34 -9.66 1.71 8.33
C ALA A 34 -11.16 1.49 8.04
N GLU A 35 -11.99 2.47 8.38
CA GLU A 35 -13.41 2.48 8.06
C GLU A 35 -13.69 2.99 6.64
N HIS A 36 -12.82 3.88 6.15
CA HIS A 36 -12.94 4.46 4.81
C HIS A 36 -11.63 4.41 4.05
N ILE A 37 -11.65 3.65 2.95
CA ILE A 37 -10.53 3.42 2.05
C ILE A 37 -10.69 4.19 0.73
N GLY A 38 -9.63 4.84 0.28
CA GLY A 38 -9.53 5.44 -1.04
C GLY A 38 -8.94 4.46 -2.05
N VAL A 39 -9.64 4.21 -3.16
CA VAL A 39 -9.13 3.42 -4.28
C VAL A 39 -8.56 4.37 -5.32
N LEU A 40 -7.24 4.39 -5.48
CA LEU A 40 -6.52 5.33 -6.31
C LEU A 40 -6.08 4.70 -7.63
N LEU A 41 -6.75 5.05 -8.72
CA LEU A 41 -6.40 4.67 -10.10
C LEU A 41 -5.46 5.74 -10.68
N ALA A 42 -4.17 5.46 -10.69
CA ALA A 42 -3.15 6.36 -11.21
C ALA A 42 -2.57 5.96 -12.58
N ASP A 43 -2.88 4.76 -13.07
CA ASP A 43 -2.55 4.32 -14.42
C ASP A 43 -3.72 4.62 -15.39
N PRO A 44 -3.50 5.40 -16.46
CA PRO A 44 -4.51 5.65 -17.50
C PRO A 44 -5.05 4.39 -18.18
N ALA A 45 -4.29 3.29 -18.17
CA ALA A 45 -4.73 2.02 -18.73
C ALA A 45 -5.74 1.27 -17.83
N LEU A 46 -5.91 1.70 -16.58
CA LEU A 46 -6.82 1.05 -15.65
C LEU A 46 -8.22 1.66 -15.70
N SER A 47 -9.21 0.78 -15.70
CA SER A 47 -10.62 1.12 -15.66
C SER A 47 -11.32 0.43 -14.48
N LEU A 48 -12.55 0.87 -14.18
CA LEU A 48 -13.39 0.21 -13.17
C LEU A 48 -13.74 -1.23 -13.51
N THR A 49 -13.60 -1.63 -14.78
CA THR A 49 -13.86 -2.99 -15.25
C THR A 49 -12.61 -3.86 -15.21
N HIS A 50 -11.45 -3.32 -14.84
CA HIS A 50 -10.22 -4.10 -14.74
C HIS A 50 -10.37 -5.17 -13.64
N PRO A 51 -10.05 -6.46 -13.89
CA PRO A 51 -10.33 -7.55 -12.96
C PRO A 51 -9.75 -7.34 -11.55
N GLU A 52 -8.56 -6.76 -11.47
CA GLU A 52 -7.92 -6.48 -10.18
C GLU A 52 -8.67 -5.40 -9.39
N VAL A 53 -9.14 -4.35 -10.08
CA VAL A 53 -9.92 -3.26 -9.49
C VAL A 53 -11.26 -3.80 -9.01
N VAL A 54 -11.96 -4.57 -9.86
CA VAL A 54 -13.22 -5.25 -9.51
C VAL A 54 -13.04 -6.12 -8.27
N GLY A 55 -11.99 -6.95 -8.24
CA GLY A 55 -11.71 -7.82 -7.09
C GLY A 55 -11.52 -7.05 -5.79
N VAL A 56 -10.80 -5.93 -5.81
CA VAL A 56 -10.65 -5.05 -4.62
C VAL A 56 -11.99 -4.44 -4.20
N LEU A 57 -12.77 -3.93 -5.15
CA LEU A 57 -14.08 -3.33 -4.84
C LEU A 57 -15.04 -4.36 -4.24
N GLU A 58 -15.02 -5.60 -4.74
CA GLU A 58 -15.79 -6.70 -4.17
C GLU A 58 -15.34 -7.06 -2.75
N THR A 59 -14.02 -7.13 -2.52
CA THR A 59 -13.45 -7.36 -1.18
C THR A 59 -13.91 -6.28 -0.21
N LEU A 60 -13.81 -5.00 -0.58
CA LEU A 60 -14.26 -3.87 0.24
C LEU A 60 -15.76 -3.91 0.52
N LYS A 61 -16.58 -4.25 -0.49
CA LYS A 61 -18.03 -4.45 -0.34
C LYS A 61 -18.36 -5.59 0.63
N ARG A 62 -17.72 -6.76 0.49
CA ARG A 62 -17.92 -7.92 1.39
C ARG A 62 -17.58 -7.58 2.83
N LYS A 63 -16.50 -6.83 3.04
CA LYS A 63 -16.03 -6.38 4.36
C LYS A 63 -16.79 -5.17 4.90
N LYS A 64 -17.75 -4.63 4.15
CA LYS A 64 -18.55 -3.45 4.50
C LYS A 64 -17.71 -2.20 4.80
N VAL A 65 -16.57 -2.06 4.13
CA VAL A 65 -15.68 -0.90 4.25
C VAL A 65 -16.15 0.19 3.29
N ARG A 66 -16.29 1.42 3.79
CA ARG A 66 -16.66 2.56 2.95
C ARG A 66 -15.52 2.84 1.98
N HIS A 67 -15.83 3.08 0.71
CA HIS A 67 -14.78 3.33 -0.27
C HIS A 67 -15.21 4.31 -1.34
N HIS A 68 -14.24 5.08 -1.83
CA HIS A 68 -14.40 6.01 -2.94
C HIS A 68 -13.26 5.81 -3.94
N ILE A 69 -13.57 5.99 -5.21
CA ILE A 69 -12.61 5.78 -6.29
C ILE A 69 -12.12 7.13 -6.79
N PHE A 70 -10.81 7.25 -6.94
CA PHE A 70 -10.12 8.45 -7.36
C PHE A 70 -9.29 8.11 -8.60
N SER A 71 -9.47 8.86 -9.68
CA SER A 71 -8.66 8.70 -10.89
C SER A 71 -7.84 9.97 -11.11
N THR A 72 -6.51 9.84 -11.19
CA THR A 72 -5.61 10.97 -11.45
C THR A 72 -4.31 10.50 -12.08
N SER A 73 -3.80 11.22 -13.08
CA SER A 73 -2.49 10.93 -13.69
C SER A 73 -1.30 11.35 -12.83
N LYS A 74 -1.52 12.19 -11.81
CA LYS A 74 -0.46 12.72 -10.93
C LYS A 74 -0.88 12.60 -9.48
N VAL A 75 -0.14 11.78 -8.74
CA VAL A 75 -0.33 11.59 -7.29
C VAL A 75 0.66 12.47 -6.54
N ASN A 76 0.15 13.29 -5.62
CA ASN A 76 0.99 14.06 -4.71
C ASN A 76 0.39 14.08 -3.29
N PRO A 77 1.22 14.25 -2.24
CA PRO A 77 0.74 14.24 -0.85
C PRO A 77 -0.34 15.27 -0.55
N ASN A 78 -0.17 16.50 -1.04
CA ASN A 78 -1.11 17.61 -0.77
C ASN A 78 -2.52 17.30 -1.30
N MET A 79 -2.61 16.69 -2.49
CA MET A 79 -3.87 16.27 -3.09
C MET A 79 -4.56 15.22 -2.22
N LEU A 80 -3.83 14.20 -1.78
CA LEU A 80 -4.40 13.12 -0.97
C LEU A 80 -4.76 13.60 0.45
N GLY A 81 -4.00 14.55 1.01
CA GLY A 81 -4.24 15.12 2.34
C GLY A 81 -5.58 15.86 2.48
N ASN A 82 -6.16 16.34 1.37
CA ASN A 82 -7.47 16.99 1.39
C ASN A 82 -8.63 16.02 1.65
N PHE A 83 -8.43 14.71 1.46
CA PHE A 83 -9.46 13.70 1.69
C PHE A 83 -9.41 13.18 3.14
N LEU A 84 -9.85 14.02 4.08
CA LEU A 84 -9.76 13.75 5.52
C LEU A 84 -10.49 12.47 5.96
N SER A 85 -11.57 12.11 5.27
CA SER A 85 -12.31 10.88 5.56
C SER A 85 -11.56 9.62 5.15
N VAL A 86 -10.56 9.71 4.26
CA VAL A 86 -9.79 8.54 3.81
C VAL A 86 -8.67 8.24 4.81
N GLU A 87 -8.68 7.03 5.33
CA GLU A 87 -7.73 6.57 6.35
C GLU A 87 -6.61 5.72 5.77
N ALA A 88 -6.87 5.03 4.66
CA ALA A 88 -5.89 4.26 3.90
C ALA A 88 -6.18 4.31 2.39
N TRP A 89 -5.14 4.12 1.59
CA TRP A 89 -5.18 4.19 0.13
C TRP A 89 -4.72 2.86 -0.49
N VAL A 90 -5.51 2.37 -1.44
CA VAL A 90 -5.15 1.24 -2.30
C VAL A 90 -4.73 1.79 -3.65
N VAL A 91 -3.47 1.57 -4.02
CA VAL A 91 -2.83 2.21 -5.18
C VAL A 91 -2.82 1.25 -6.36
N PHE A 92 -3.44 1.69 -7.45
CA PHE A 92 -3.46 1.03 -8.75
C PHE A 92 -2.67 1.88 -9.75
N ALA A 93 -1.40 1.53 -9.94
CA ALA A 93 -0.50 2.23 -10.84
C ALA A 93 0.48 1.26 -11.50
N CYS A 94 1.24 1.71 -12.50
CA CYS A 94 2.35 0.94 -13.03
C CYS A 94 3.39 0.61 -11.94
N PRO A 95 4.20 -0.47 -12.08
CA PRO A 95 5.08 -0.94 -11.01
C PRO A 95 6.02 0.13 -10.43
N GLU A 96 6.61 0.97 -11.29
CA GLU A 96 7.53 2.03 -10.89
C GLU A 96 6.85 3.10 -10.02
N ILE A 97 5.65 3.53 -10.43
CA ILE A 97 4.86 4.51 -9.70
C ILE A 97 4.35 3.90 -8.39
N THR A 98 3.88 2.65 -8.44
CA THR A 98 3.43 1.92 -7.25
C THR A 98 4.54 1.87 -6.22
N ILE A 99 5.74 1.39 -6.56
CA ILE A 99 6.88 1.32 -5.63
C ILE A 99 7.19 2.70 -5.06
N LYS A 100 7.27 3.74 -5.90
CA LYS A 100 7.55 5.11 -5.46
C LYS A 100 6.50 5.61 -4.46
N ILE A 101 5.22 5.41 -4.73
CA ILE A 101 4.13 5.89 -3.86
C ILE A 101 4.13 5.08 -2.56
N VAL A 102 4.12 3.75 -2.68
CA VAL A 102 3.93 2.90 -1.52
C VAL A 102 5.15 2.93 -0.61
N THR A 103 6.37 3.16 -1.09
CA THR A 103 7.58 3.26 -0.22
C THR A 103 7.84 4.67 0.32
N SER A 104 7.14 5.68 -0.21
CA SER A 104 7.32 7.07 0.20
C SER A 104 6.94 7.29 1.66
N THR A 105 7.69 8.17 2.32
CA THR A 105 7.43 8.69 3.67
C THR A 105 6.67 10.01 3.64
N GLN A 106 6.35 10.53 2.45
CA GLN A 106 5.67 11.82 2.28
C GLN A 106 4.15 11.71 2.43
N PHE A 107 3.60 10.50 2.51
CA PHE A 107 2.18 10.28 2.70
C PHE A 107 1.89 9.94 4.16
N ASP A 108 1.00 10.71 4.77
CA ASP A 108 0.61 10.53 6.17
C ASP A 108 -0.27 9.29 6.37
N LYS A 109 -1.05 8.94 5.35
CA LYS A 109 -1.97 7.80 5.36
C LYS A 109 -1.30 6.56 4.77
N ALA A 110 -1.76 5.39 5.19
CA ALA A 110 -1.22 4.12 4.71
C ALA A 110 -1.45 3.98 3.19
N MET A 111 -0.37 3.82 2.43
CA MET A 111 -0.40 3.56 0.99
C MET A 111 -0.06 2.08 0.77
N ILE A 112 -1.03 1.30 0.29
CA ILE A 112 -0.90 -0.14 0.09
C ILE A 112 -1.27 -0.55 -1.33
N THR A 113 -0.78 -1.70 -1.75
CA THR A 113 -1.10 -2.36 -3.02
C THR A 113 -2.38 -3.19 -2.91
N PRO A 114 -3.00 -3.58 -4.05
CA PRO A 114 -4.14 -4.49 -4.06
C PRO A 114 -3.86 -5.84 -3.38
N TYR A 115 -2.63 -6.35 -3.50
CA TYR A 115 -2.19 -7.56 -2.80
C TYR A 115 -2.15 -7.35 -1.28
N GLU A 116 -1.50 -6.29 -0.81
CA GLU A 116 -1.44 -5.93 0.62
C GLU A 116 -2.84 -5.74 1.22
N LEU A 117 -3.81 -5.22 0.46
CA LEU A 117 -5.21 -5.13 0.90
C LEU A 117 -5.82 -6.52 1.11
N LYS A 118 -5.62 -7.45 0.17
CA LYS A 118 -6.13 -8.83 0.31
C LYS A 118 -5.54 -9.52 1.53
N VAL A 119 -4.26 -9.29 1.82
CA VAL A 119 -3.61 -9.75 3.06
C VAL A 119 -4.28 -9.13 4.28
N ALA A 120 -4.43 -7.80 4.31
CA ALA A 120 -5.06 -7.07 5.42
C ALA A 120 -6.50 -7.56 5.70
N MET A 121 -7.24 -7.90 4.64
CA MET A 121 -8.61 -8.40 4.70
C MET A 121 -8.71 -9.91 5.00
N GLY A 122 -7.57 -10.61 5.13
CA GLY A 122 -7.50 -12.03 5.46
C GLY A 122 -7.84 -12.97 4.31
N GLU A 123 -7.70 -12.52 3.06
CA GLU A 123 -7.98 -13.32 1.86
C GLU A 123 -6.76 -14.09 1.36
N CYS A 124 -5.55 -13.65 1.75
CA CYS A 124 -4.30 -14.35 1.46
C CYS A 124 -3.31 -14.20 2.62
N SER A 125 -2.36 -15.13 2.70
CA SER A 125 -1.22 -15.02 3.61
C SER A 125 -0.17 -14.06 3.05
N TRP A 126 0.51 -13.35 3.94
CA TRP A 126 1.62 -12.48 3.57
C TRP A 126 2.86 -13.30 3.26
N SER A 127 3.49 -13.05 2.10
CA SER A 127 4.72 -13.74 1.68
C SER A 127 6.02 -13.07 2.12
N GLY A 128 5.96 -11.85 2.68
CA GLY A 128 7.14 -11.02 2.94
C GLY A 128 7.56 -10.20 1.73
#